data_AF-A0A9X1VNW4-F1
#
_entry.id   AF-A0A9X1VNW4-F1
#
_cell.length_a   1.000
_cell.length_b   1.000
_cell.length_c   1.000
_cell.angle_alpha   90.00
_cell.angle_beta   90.00
_cell.angle_gamma   90.00
#
_symmetry.space_group_name_H-M   'P 1'
#
loop_
_entity.id
_entity.type
_entity.pdbx_description
1 polymer ?
#
loop_
_entity_poly.entity_id
_entity_poly.type
_entity_poly.pdbx_seq_one_letter_code
_entity_poly.pdbx_strand_id
1 'polypeptide(L)'
;MQSNNIYKNDSENQIIQKRSLEELNMWISQVNYILEESNTLAKIASDKLKNKDLRDQFLMIIEKNAGILSAFLTYKNTTDNFMECIDLDCDLFYYNEHEKIRNLYTEYLNNYRSVKKKFFKSLLIHN
;
A
#
# COMPACT_ATOMS: atom_id res chain seq x y z
N MET A 1 3.77 -15.22 -11.59
CA MET A 1 4.02 -13.76 -11.52
C MET A 1 4.64 -13.36 -12.85
N GLN A 2 3.99 -12.49 -13.63
CA GLN A 2 4.61 -11.96 -14.85
C GLN A 2 5.79 -11.06 -14.44
N SER A 3 6.92 -11.23 -15.11
CA SER A 3 8.13 -10.48 -14.86
C SER A 3 8.07 -9.15 -15.61
N ASN A 4 8.17 -8.03 -14.89
CA ASN A 4 8.18 -6.67 -15.46
C ASN A 4 9.56 -6.27 -16.02
N ASN A 5 10.28 -7.23 -16.63
CA ASN A 5 11.63 -6.98 -17.12
C ASN A 5 11.65 -5.80 -18.11
N ILE A 6 12.52 -4.84 -17.84
CA ILE A 6 12.83 -3.75 -18.77
C ILE A 6 13.79 -4.28 -19.84
N TYR A 7 13.43 -4.12 -21.10
CA TYR A 7 14.23 -4.53 -22.25
C TYR A 7 14.84 -3.31 -22.95
N LYS A 8 15.97 -3.51 -23.63
CA LYS A 8 16.70 -2.44 -24.34
C LYS A 8 15.87 -1.72 -25.41
N ASN A 9 14.85 -2.39 -25.93
CA ASN A 9 13.99 -1.87 -26.99
C ASN A 9 12.63 -1.36 -26.46
N ASP A 10 12.44 -1.32 -25.13
CA ASP A 10 11.26 -0.69 -24.57
C ASP A 10 11.28 0.81 -24.84
N SER A 11 10.13 1.36 -25.23
CA SER A 11 9.90 2.80 -25.23
C SER A 11 9.95 3.37 -23.81
N GLU A 12 10.19 4.67 -23.69
CA GLU A 12 10.18 5.37 -22.39
C GLU A 12 8.87 5.13 -21.62
N ASN A 13 7.73 5.15 -22.32
CA ASN A 13 6.41 4.89 -21.73
C ASN A 13 6.31 3.47 -21.17
N GLN A 14 6.77 2.46 -21.93
CA GLN A 14 6.79 1.07 -21.45
C GLN A 14 7.69 0.91 -20.22
N ILE A 15 8.81 1.63 -20.14
CA ILE A 15 9.69 1.64 -18.97
C ILE A 15 8.96 2.23 -17.75
N ILE A 16 8.28 3.37 -17.90
CA ILE A 16 7.53 4.03 -16.83
C ILE A 16 6.40 3.12 -16.32
N GLN A 17 5.66 2.48 -17.23
CA GLN A 17 4.58 1.56 -16.87
C GLN A 17 5.09 0.34 -16.09
N LYS A 18 6.18 -0.29 -16.56
CA LYS A 18 6.80 -1.43 -15.86
C LYS A 18 7.23 -1.05 -14.44
N ARG A 19 7.87 0.11 -14.27
CA ARG A 19 8.24 0.65 -12.94
C ARG A 19 7.02 0.91 -12.07
N SER A 20 5.94 1.45 -12.63
CA SER A 20 4.69 1.72 -11.90
C SER A 20 4.05 0.43 -11.39
N LEU A 21 4.07 -0.63 -12.20
CA LEU A 21 3.60 -1.96 -11.79
C LEU A 21 4.49 -2.61 -10.73
N GLU A 22 5.81 -2.45 -10.82
CA GLU A 22 6.75 -2.90 -9.78
C GLU A 22 6.49 -2.19 -8.45
N GLU A 23 6.33 -0.86 -8.50
CA GLU A 23 6.00 -0.04 -7.34
C GLU A 23 4.67 -0.46 -6.69
N LEU A 24 3.64 -0.69 -7.51
CA LEU A 24 2.33 -1.20 -7.05
C LEU A 24 2.46 -2.57 -6.36
N ASN A 25 3.22 -3.50 -6.93
CA ASN A 25 3.43 -4.81 -6.33
C ASN A 25 4.16 -4.71 -4.98
N MET A 26 5.13 -3.79 -4.87
CA MET A 26 5.79 -3.48 -3.59
C MET A 26 4.78 -2.94 -2.56
N TRP A 27 3.91 -2.01 -2.95
CA TRP A 27 2.88 -1.48 -2.06
C TRP A 27 1.90 -2.56 -1.59
N ILE A 28 1.44 -3.43 -2.50
CA ILE A 28 0.57 -4.57 -2.14
C ILE A 28 1.26 -5.47 -1.10
N SER A 29 2.53 -5.81 -1.32
CA SER A 29 3.30 -6.62 -0.36
C SER A 29 3.40 -5.93 1.01
N GLN A 30 3.67 -4.63 1.04
CA GLN A 30 3.76 -3.87 2.28
C GLN A 30 2.42 -3.72 2.99
N VAL A 31 1.32 -3.52 2.27
CA VAL A 31 -0.03 -3.44 2.86
C VAL A 31 -0.42 -4.78 3.49
N ASN A 32 -0.10 -5.91 2.85
CA ASN A 32 -0.28 -7.24 3.45
C ASN A 32 0.58 -7.43 4.71
N TYR A 33 1.84 -7.00 4.68
CA TYR A 33 2.70 -7.03 5.87
C TYR A 33 2.11 -6.19 7.02
N ILE A 34 1.60 -4.98 6.72
CA ILE A 34 0.97 -4.12 7.72
C ILE A 34 -0.27 -4.78 8.33
N LEU A 35 -1.04 -5.56 7.55
CA LEU A 35 -2.18 -6.32 8.06
C LEU A 35 -1.76 -7.34 9.12
N GLU A 36 -0.77 -8.18 8.80
CA GLU A 36 -0.26 -9.21 9.70
C GLU A 36 0.34 -8.59 10.97
N GLU A 37 1.14 -7.53 10.79
CA GLU A 37 1.75 -6.81 11.90
C GLU A 37 0.68 -6.15 12.78
N SER A 38 -0.31 -5.48 12.21
CA SER A 38 -1.39 -4.83 12.96
C SER A 38 -2.23 -5.83 13.75
N ASN A 39 -2.51 -7.02 13.20
CA ASN A 39 -3.19 -8.10 13.92
C ASN A 39 -2.39 -8.53 15.16
N THR A 40 -1.08 -8.65 15.03
CA THR A 40 -0.18 -9.00 16.13
C THR A 40 -0.14 -7.89 17.19
N LEU A 41 0.02 -6.64 16.76
CA LEU A 41 0.09 -5.48 17.65
C LEU A 41 -1.23 -5.23 18.39
N ALA A 42 -2.38 -5.47 17.75
CA ALA A 42 -3.70 -5.39 18.40
C ALA A 42 -3.83 -6.40 19.55
N LYS A 43 -3.37 -7.64 19.34
CA LYS A 43 -3.35 -8.68 20.39
C LYS A 43 -2.44 -8.27 21.55
N ILE A 44 -1.24 -7.76 21.27
CA ILE A 44 -0.32 -7.31 22.32
C ILE A 44 -0.93 -6.13 23.12
N ALA A 45 -1.51 -5.16 22.41
CA ALA A 45 -2.17 -4.02 23.05
C ALA A 45 -3.32 -4.47 23.96
N SER A 46 -4.14 -5.43 23.52
CA SER A 46 -5.21 -6.03 24.31
C SER A 46 -4.69 -6.81 25.52
N ASP A 47 -3.75 -7.72 25.30
CA ASP A 47 -3.47 -8.80 26.25
C ASP A 47 -2.37 -8.44 27.24
N LYS A 48 -1.35 -7.69 26.78
CA LYS A 48 -0.19 -7.30 27.59
C LYS A 48 -0.33 -5.90 28.15
N LEU A 49 -0.72 -4.94 27.32
CA LEU A 49 -0.81 -3.53 27.73
C LEU A 49 -2.17 -3.18 28.34
N LYS A 50 -3.17 -4.04 28.15
CA LYS A 50 -4.58 -3.78 28.53
C LYS A 50 -5.10 -2.43 27.99
N ASN A 51 -4.55 -1.99 26.87
CA ASN A 51 -4.84 -0.71 26.24
C ASN A 51 -5.84 -0.90 25.10
N LYS A 52 -7.13 -0.73 25.42
CA LYS A 52 -8.24 -0.90 24.47
C LYS A 52 -8.19 0.13 23.33
N ASP A 53 -7.80 1.37 23.62
CA ASP A 53 -7.69 2.44 22.61
C ASP A 53 -6.64 2.11 21.54
N LEU A 54 -5.45 1.65 21.95
CA LEU A 54 -4.42 1.21 21.00
C LEU A 54 -4.86 -0.02 20.20
N ARG A 55 -5.51 -0.99 20.84
CA ARG A 55 -6.09 -2.15 20.15
C ARG A 55 -7.06 -1.69 19.07
N ASP A 56 -8.00 -0.80 19.41
CA ASP A 56 -9.04 -0.33 18.50
C ASP A 56 -8.45 0.48 17.34
N GLN A 57 -7.41 1.27 17.57
CA GLN A 57 -6.65 1.94 16.50
C GLN A 57 -6.04 0.93 15.51
N PHE A 58 -5.48 -0.19 15.98
CA PHE A 58 -4.98 -1.24 15.07
C PHE A 58 -6.11 -2.00 14.36
N LEU A 59 -7.24 -2.22 15.00
CA LEU A 59 -8.43 -2.81 14.35
C LEU A 59 -8.93 -1.90 13.21
N MET A 60 -8.95 -0.58 13.39
CA MET A 60 -9.27 0.35 12.30
C MET A 60 -8.27 0.29 11.14
N ILE A 61 -6.98 0.06 11.41
CA ILE A 61 -5.98 -0.15 10.34
C ILE A 61 -6.30 -1.43 9.57
N ILE A 62 -6.64 -2.51 10.27
CA ILE A 62 -7.02 -3.81 9.68
C ILE A 62 -8.27 -3.66 8.79
N GLU A 63 -9.30 -2.97 9.28
CA GLU A 63 -10.53 -2.72 8.50
C GLU A 63 -10.24 -1.93 7.22
N LYS A 64 -9.43 -0.87 7.31
CA LYS A 64 -9.05 -0.05 6.15
C LYS A 64 -8.20 -0.82 5.13
N ASN A 65 -7.45 -1.82 5.57
CA ASN A 65 -6.53 -2.59 4.74
C ASN A 65 -7.22 -3.21 3.50
N ALA A 66 -8.41 -3.79 3.70
CA ALA A 66 -9.17 -4.43 2.62
C ALA A 66 -9.56 -3.43 1.52
N GLY A 67 -9.95 -2.21 1.90
CA GLY A 67 -10.28 -1.14 0.95
C GLY A 67 -9.06 -0.69 0.13
N ILE A 68 -7.90 -0.55 0.78
CA ILE A 68 -6.64 -0.19 0.12
C ILE A 68 -6.21 -1.29 -0.87
N LEU A 69 -6.23 -2.55 -0.45
CA LEU A 69 -5.91 -3.67 -1.33
C LEU A 69 -6.86 -3.76 -2.52
N SER A 70 -8.16 -3.55 -2.29
CA SER A 70 -9.13 -3.52 -3.39
C SER A 70 -8.79 -2.43 -4.39
N ALA A 71 -8.48 -1.21 -3.94
CA ALA A 71 -8.09 -0.12 -4.83
C ALA A 71 -6.84 -0.46 -5.65
N PHE A 72 -5.83 -1.08 -5.03
CA PHE A 72 -4.60 -1.47 -5.72
C PHE A 72 -4.84 -2.55 -6.76
N LEU A 73 -5.69 -3.55 -6.45
CA LEU A 73 -6.05 -4.61 -7.40
C LEU A 73 -6.92 -4.08 -8.54
N THR A 74 -7.84 -3.14 -8.28
CA THR A 74 -8.62 -2.47 -9.33
C THR A 74 -7.72 -1.69 -10.26
N TYR A 75 -6.77 -0.92 -9.73
CA TYR A 75 -5.77 -0.22 -10.54
C TYR A 75 -4.96 -1.25 -11.36
N LYS A 76 -4.45 -2.31 -10.72
CA LYS A 76 -3.71 -3.39 -11.39
C LYS A 76 -4.48 -4.01 -12.58
N ASN A 77 -5.78 -4.23 -12.42
CA ASN A 77 -6.59 -4.80 -13.50
C ASN A 77 -6.87 -3.77 -14.61
N THR A 78 -6.97 -2.49 -14.26
CA THR A 78 -7.11 -1.39 -15.23
C THR A 78 -5.84 -1.24 -16.06
N THR A 79 -4.70 -1.55 -15.45
CA THR A 79 -3.38 -1.50 -16.07
C THR A 79 -3.06 -2.69 -16.99
N ASP A 80 -3.76 -3.82 -16.92
CA ASP A 80 -3.46 -4.96 -17.80
C ASP A 80 -3.74 -4.65 -19.30
N ASN A 81 -4.43 -3.55 -19.62
CA ASN A 81 -4.69 -3.06 -20.99
C ASN A 81 -3.66 -2.03 -21.51
N PHE A 82 -2.52 -1.87 -20.83
CA PHE A 82 -1.54 -0.81 -21.13
C PHE A 82 -0.89 -0.84 -22.52
N MET A 83 -0.85 -2.01 -23.17
CA MET A 83 -0.18 -2.17 -24.48
C MET A 83 -0.86 -1.40 -25.62
N GLU A 84 -2.05 -0.83 -25.40
CA GLU A 84 -2.83 -0.10 -26.42
C GLU A 84 -2.70 1.43 -26.33
N CYS A 85 -1.85 1.95 -25.45
CA CYS A 85 -1.70 3.39 -25.24
C CYS A 85 -0.79 4.00 -26.31
N ILE A 86 -1.35 4.80 -27.22
CA ILE A 86 -0.65 5.33 -28.41
C ILE A 86 -0.58 6.87 -28.39
N ASP A 87 -1.30 7.55 -27.49
CA ASP A 87 -1.38 9.01 -27.42
C ASP A 87 -1.07 9.58 -26.02
N LEU A 88 -0.79 10.88 -26.00
CA LEU A 88 -0.42 11.65 -24.81
C LEU A 88 -1.56 11.70 -23.77
N ASP A 89 -2.81 11.68 -24.21
CA ASP A 89 -3.97 11.74 -23.31
C ASP A 89 -4.06 10.46 -22.47
N CYS A 90 -3.81 9.32 -23.11
CA CYS A 90 -3.72 8.02 -22.46
C CYS A 90 -2.53 7.96 -21.48
N ASP A 91 -1.36 8.48 -21.85
CA ASP A 91 -0.20 8.56 -20.93
C ASP A 91 -0.52 9.39 -19.68
N LEU A 92 -1.14 10.56 -19.87
CA LEU A 92 -1.51 11.46 -18.78
C LEU A 92 -2.56 10.83 -17.85
N PHE A 93 -3.53 10.10 -18.41
CA PHE A 93 -4.53 9.38 -17.64
C PHE A 93 -3.87 8.39 -16.67
N TYR A 94 -3.00 7.52 -17.17
CA TYR A 94 -2.36 6.50 -16.35
C TYR A 94 -1.37 7.05 -15.34
N TYR A 95 -0.65 8.12 -15.70
CA TYR A 95 0.16 8.86 -14.74
C TYR A 95 -0.71 9.35 -13.57
N ASN A 96 -1.84 10.00 -13.85
CA ASN A 96 -2.74 10.52 -12.82
C ASN A 96 -3.36 9.41 -11.96
N GLU A 97 -3.74 8.28 -12.56
CA GLU A 97 -4.24 7.12 -11.80
C GLU A 97 -3.16 6.55 -10.87
N HIS A 98 -1.91 6.43 -11.35
CA HIS A 98 -0.80 5.98 -10.51
C HIS A 98 -0.54 6.92 -9.33
N GLU A 99 -0.55 8.25 -9.56
CA GLU A 99 -0.39 9.24 -8.49
C GLU A 99 -1.52 9.16 -7.44
N LYS A 100 -2.78 8.94 -7.86
CA LYS A 100 -3.89 8.72 -6.92
C LYS A 100 -3.64 7.53 -6.02
N ILE A 101 -3.19 6.41 -6.59
CA ILE A 101 -2.87 5.19 -5.84
C ILE A 101 -1.67 5.41 -4.90
N ARG A 102 -0.63 6.13 -5.36
CA ARG A 102 0.52 6.51 -4.53
C ARG A 102 0.11 7.34 -3.32
N ASN A 103 -0.77 8.31 -3.51
CA ASN A 103 -1.25 9.18 -2.44
C ASN A 103 -2.05 8.37 -1.41
N LEU A 104 -2.94 7.49 -1.88
CA LEU A 104 -3.71 6.58 -1.03
C LEU A 104 -2.80 5.67 -0.20
N TYR A 105 -1.79 5.07 -0.82
CA TYR A 105 -0.77 4.28 -0.13
C TYR A 105 -0.04 5.10 0.95
N THR A 106 0.42 6.30 0.58
CA THR A 106 1.22 7.17 1.45
C THR A 106 0.44 7.59 2.69
N GLU A 107 -0.82 7.97 2.54
CA GLU A 107 -1.70 8.33 3.65
C GLU A 107 -1.91 7.14 4.59
N TYR A 108 -2.24 5.97 4.04
CA TYR A 108 -2.42 4.74 4.81
C TYR A 108 -1.17 4.37 5.61
N LEU A 109 0.01 4.42 4.98
CA LEU A 109 1.29 4.14 5.62
C LEU A 109 1.61 5.11 6.75
N ASN A 110 1.35 6.41 6.55
CA ASN A 110 1.60 7.43 7.57
C ASN A 110 0.67 7.26 8.78
N ASN A 111 -0.60 6.94 8.56
CA ASN A 111 -1.53 6.62 9.63
C ASN A 111 -1.07 5.40 10.43
N TYR A 112 -0.69 4.33 9.74
CA TYR A 112 -0.14 3.13 10.38
C TYR A 112 1.10 3.44 11.23
N ARG A 113 2.09 4.14 10.66
CA ARG A 113 3.32 4.53 11.36
C ARG A 113 3.04 5.39 12.60
N SER A 114 2.05 6.26 12.55
CA SER A 114 1.62 7.07 13.69
C SER A 114 1.11 6.20 14.84
N VAL A 115 0.20 5.26 14.57
CA VAL A 115 -0.32 4.31 15.58
C VAL A 115 0.80 3.42 16.12
N LYS A 116 1.67 2.90 15.25
CA LYS A 116 2.84 2.10 15.65
C LYS A 116 3.78 2.86 16.59
N LYS A 117 4.01 4.15 16.33
CA LYS A 117 4.81 5.01 17.20
C LYS A 117 4.17 5.20 18.58
N LYS A 118 2.84 5.35 18.65
CA LYS A 118 2.12 5.41 19.94
C LYS A 118 2.26 4.09 20.71
N PHE A 119 2.13 2.96 20.02
CA PHE A 119 2.34 1.64 20.61
C PHE A 119 3.73 1.52 21.23
N PHE A 120 4.80 1.84 20.49
CA PHE A 120 6.16 1.76 21.04
C PHE A 120 6.38 2.70 22.23
N LYS A 121 5.79 3.90 22.21
CA LYS A 121 5.84 4.80 23.38
C LYS A 121 5.15 4.19 24.60
N SER A 122 4.03 3.49 24.41
CA SER A 122 3.33 2.84 25.53
C SER A 122 4.16 1.74 26.18
N LEU A 123 5.03 1.05 25.43
CA LEU A 123 5.96 0.07 25.99
C LEU A 123 6.99 0.69 26.94
N LEU A 124 7.40 1.94 26.69
CA LEU A 124 8.39 2.62 27.52
C LEU A 124 7.83 3.07 28.87
N ILE A 125 6.51 3.26 28.97
CA ILE A 125 5.82 3.68 30.21
C ILE A 125 5.43 2.48 31.06
N HIS A 126 5.29 1.29 30.45
CA HIS A 126 4.90 0.05 31.11
C HIS A 126 6.08 -0.83 31.57
N ASN A 127 7.31 -0.30 31.58
CA ASN A 127 8.49 -0.92 32.18
C ASN A 127 8.71 -0.46 33.62
#